data_AF-A0A946YR46-F1
#
_entry.id   AF-A0A946YR46-F1
#
_cell.length_a   1.000
_cell.length_b   1.000
_cell.length_c   1.000
_cell.angle_alpha   90.00
_cell.angle_beta   90.00
_cell.angle_gamma   90.00
#
_symmetry.space_group_name_H-M   'P 1'
#
loop_
_entity.id
_entity.type
_entity.pdbx_description
1 polymer ?
#
loop_
_entity_poly.entity_id
_entity_poly.type
_entity_poly.pdbx_seq_one_letter_code
_entity_poly.pdbx_strand_id
1 'polypeptide(L)'
;MLEFIPLIMFAVVCLVLLLGYPVAFSLAGTALIFAFGGMLFGVFDTALLGAMPSRIFGTMSNVTLIAVPLFVFMGVMLEKSRLAEELLENMASVFGKRRGGLAFSVVLVG
;
A
#
# COMPACT_ATOMS: atom_id res chain seq x y z
N MET A 1 14.23 15.96 -30.16
CA MET A 1 12.79 16.02 -29.79
C MET A 1 12.32 14.81 -28.99
N LEU A 2 12.76 13.58 -29.33
CA LEU A 2 12.35 12.37 -28.59
C LEU A 2 12.76 12.35 -27.11
N GLU A 3 13.87 13.00 -26.77
CA GLU A 3 14.37 13.11 -25.38
C GLU A 3 13.46 13.90 -24.44
N PHE A 4 12.57 14.76 -24.97
CA PHE A 4 11.63 15.55 -24.15
C PHE A 4 10.32 14.81 -23.88
N ILE A 5 10.04 13.68 -24.55
CA ILE A 5 8.80 12.91 -24.36
C ILE A 5 8.58 12.49 -22.90
N PRO A 6 9.59 11.99 -22.16
CA PRO A 6 9.42 11.64 -20.75
C PRO A 6 9.08 12.86 -19.87
N LEU A 7 9.68 14.01 -20.17
CA LEU A 7 9.43 15.26 -19.44
C LEU A 7 8.01 15.77 -19.69
N ILE A 8 7.54 15.68 -20.94
CA ILE A 8 6.17 16.03 -21.32
C ILE A 8 5.18 15.06 -20.64
N MET A 9 5.48 13.76 -20.63
CA MET A 9 4.65 12.75 -19.94
C MET A 9 4.53 13.06 -18.45
N PHE A 10 5.64 13.40 -17.80
CA PHE A 10 5.65 13.78 -16.38
C PHE A 10 4.77 15.01 -16.11
N ALA A 11 4.91 16.07 -16.90
CA ALA A 11 4.08 17.27 -16.77
C ALA A 11 2.59 16.97 -16.96
N VAL A 12 2.24 16.13 -17.95
CA VAL A 12 0.87 15.71 -18.20
C VAL A 12 0.31 14.90 -17.04
N VAL A 13 1.08 13.95 -16.49
CA VAL A 13 0.68 13.20 -15.29
C VAL A 13 0.38 14.14 -14.12
N CYS A 14 1.26 15.11 -13.86
CA CYS A 14 1.03 16.11 -12.81
C CYS A 14 -0.27 16.88 -13.02
N LEU A 15 -0.55 17.34 -14.24
CA LEU A 15 -1.80 18.05 -14.54
C LEU A 15 -3.03 17.15 -14.36
N VAL A 16 -2.97 15.89 -14.77
CA VAL A 16 -4.08 14.95 -14.61
C VAL A 16 -4.33 14.61 -13.14
N LEU A 17 -3.27 14.52 -12.32
CA LEU A 17 -3.40 14.34 -10.87
C LEU A 17 -4.06 15.55 -10.19
N LEU A 18 -3.76 16.77 -10.66
CA LEU A 18 -4.38 18.00 -10.13
C LEU A 18 -5.89 18.09 -10.44
N LEU A 19 -6.40 17.34 -11.41
CA LEU A 19 -7.84 17.25 -11.70
C LEU A 19 -8.62 16.43 -10.63
N GLY A 20 -7.93 15.77 -9.69
CA GLY A 20 -8.56 15.11 -8.55
C GLY A 20 -9.15 13.71 -8.83
N TYR A 21 -8.85 13.11 -9.98
CA TYR A 21 -9.21 11.72 -10.27
C TYR A 21 -8.36 10.72 -9.46
N PRO A 22 -8.87 9.49 -9.21
CA PRO A 22 -8.10 8.49 -8.46
C PRO A 22 -6.76 8.18 -9.13
N VAL A 23 -5.69 8.23 -8.33
CA VAL A 23 -4.28 8.18 -8.76
C VAL A 23 -3.96 6.98 -9.66
N ALA A 24 -4.58 5.82 -9.41
CA ALA A 24 -4.38 4.62 -10.21
C ALA A 24 -4.82 4.81 -11.67
N PHE A 25 -5.99 5.42 -11.89
CA PHE A 25 -6.52 5.63 -13.25
C PHE A 25 -5.79 6.75 -13.98
N SER A 26 -5.38 7.81 -13.28
CA SER A 26 -4.59 8.89 -13.88
C SER A 26 -3.22 8.40 -14.33
N LEU A 27 -2.52 7.59 -13.52
CA LEU A 27 -1.21 7.03 -13.89
C LEU A 27 -1.32 6.00 -15.02
N ALA A 28 -2.28 5.07 -14.93
CA ALA A 28 -2.47 4.05 -15.97
C ALA A 28 -2.92 4.68 -17.30
N GLY A 29 -3.87 5.61 -17.26
CA GLY A 29 -4.41 6.26 -18.46
C GLY A 29 -3.37 7.10 -19.20
N THR A 30 -2.63 7.94 -18.47
CA THR A 30 -1.55 8.75 -19.07
C THR A 30 -0.43 7.87 -19.63
N ALA A 31 -0.03 6.82 -18.91
CA ALA A 31 0.97 5.87 -19.41
C ALA A 31 0.51 5.16 -20.70
N LEU A 32 -0.75 4.75 -20.79
CA LEU A 32 -1.30 4.10 -21.99
C LEU A 32 -1.42 5.07 -23.18
N ILE A 33 -1.85 6.32 -22.96
CA ILE A 33 -1.93 7.34 -24.01
C ILE A 33 -0.55 7.62 -24.59
N PHE A 34 0.48 7.75 -23.73
CA PHE A 34 1.86 7.97 -24.19
C PHE A 34 2.47 6.72 -24.83
N ALA A 35 2.15 5.51 -24.35
CA ALA A 35 2.57 4.28 -25.00
C ALA A 35 1.95 4.13 -26.41
N PHE A 36 0.67 4.46 -26.57
CA PHE A 36 0.00 4.46 -27.88
C PHE A 36 0.58 5.52 -28.82
N GLY A 37 0.80 6.74 -28.33
CA GLY A 37 1.48 7.78 -29.11
C GLY A 37 2.90 7.36 -29.51
N GLY A 38 3.68 6.83 -28.57
CA GLY A 38 5.04 6.34 -28.83
C GLY A 38 5.11 5.19 -29.83
N MET A 39 4.06 4.34 -29.89
CA MET A 39 3.93 3.29 -30.89
C MET A 39 3.76 3.86 -32.30
N LEU A 40 2.91 4.89 -32.46
CA LEU A 40 2.69 5.55 -33.76
C LEU A 40 3.94 6.27 -34.28
N PHE A 41 4.74 6.85 -33.39
CA PHE A 41 6.00 7.52 -33.75
C PHE A 41 7.19 6.56 -33.85
N GLY A 42 7.02 5.26 -33.59
CA GLY A 42 8.09 4.25 -33.65
C GLY A 42 9.15 4.37 -32.55
N VAL A 43 8.85 5.11 -31.47
CA VAL A 43 9.75 5.41 -30.35
C VAL A 43 9.59 4.40 -29.21
N PHE A 44 8.45 3.72 -29.17
CA PHE A 44 8.06 2.82 -28.09
C PHE A 44 7.88 1.38 -28.58
N ASP A 45 8.55 0.44 -27.93
CA ASP A 45 8.44 -0.99 -28.25
C ASP A 45 7.17 -1.59 -27.65
N THR A 46 6.33 -2.17 -28.51
CA THR A 46 5.07 -2.80 -28.13
C THR A 46 5.27 -4.01 -27.22
N ALA A 47 6.45 -4.63 -27.24
CA ALA A 47 6.80 -5.73 -26.33
C ALA A 47 6.77 -5.30 -24.86
N LEU A 48 7.02 -4.02 -24.55
CA LEU A 48 6.96 -3.50 -23.19
C LEU A 48 5.54 -3.51 -22.60
N LEU A 49 4.50 -3.37 -23.45
CA LEU A 49 3.10 -3.53 -23.01
C LEU A 49 2.78 -4.99 -22.71
N GLY A 50 3.33 -5.93 -23.50
CA GLY A 50 3.17 -7.37 -23.26
C GLY A 50 3.80 -7.84 -21.94
N ALA A 51 4.78 -7.10 -21.41
CA ALA A 51 5.39 -7.36 -20.11
C ALA A 51 4.61 -6.73 -18.92
N MET A 52 3.54 -5.98 -19.16
CA MET A 52 2.74 -5.38 -18.07
C MET A 52 2.02 -6.42 -17.20
N PRO A 53 1.35 -7.45 -17.75
CA PRO A 53 0.71 -8.47 -16.94
C PRO A 53 1.69 -9.19 -16.01
N SER A 54 2.88 -9.56 -16.50
CA SER A 54 3.90 -10.24 -15.68
C SER A 54 4.40 -9.34 -14.54
N ARG A 55 4.53 -8.03 -14.75
CA ARG A 55 4.86 -7.06 -13.69
C ARG A 55 3.76 -6.92 -12.64
N ILE A 56 2.50 -6.89 -13.07
CA ILE A 56 1.34 -6.83 -12.17
C ILE A 56 1.26 -8.10 -11.32
N PHE A 57 1.36 -9.28 -11.96
CA PHE A 57 1.39 -10.57 -11.27
C PHE A 57 2.58 -10.67 -10.31
N GLY A 58 3.77 -10.22 -10.72
CA GLY A 58 4.94 -10.17 -9.84
C GLY A 58 4.69 -9.32 -8.58
N THR A 59 3.99 -8.19 -8.72
CA THR A 59 3.62 -7.33 -7.58
C THR A 59 2.58 -8.00 -6.69
N MET A 60 1.57 -8.68 -7.25
CA MET A 60 0.57 -9.43 -6.46
C MET A 60 1.19 -10.61 -5.71
N SER A 61 2.21 -11.26 -6.27
CA SER A 61 2.95 -12.34 -5.61
C SER A 61 3.92 -11.87 -4.53
N ASN A 62 3.97 -10.56 -4.26
CA ASN A 62 4.90 -10.00 -3.28
C ASN A 62 4.52 -10.46 -1.86
N VAL A 63 5.46 -11.14 -1.21
CA VAL A 63 5.33 -11.68 0.15
C VAL A 63 4.99 -10.59 1.18
N THR A 64 5.40 -9.34 0.95
CA THR A 64 5.04 -8.20 1.80
C THR A 64 3.53 -7.92 1.77
N LEU A 65 2.86 -8.09 0.63
CA LEU A 65 1.41 -7.90 0.56
C LEU A 65 0.64 -9.00 1.30
N ILE A 66 1.23 -10.19 1.46
CA ILE A 66 0.68 -11.28 2.28
C ILE A 66 0.70 -10.91 3.77
N ALA A 67 1.60 -10.02 4.20
CA ALA A 67 1.65 -9.56 5.59
C ALA A 67 0.36 -8.81 5.99
N VAL A 68 -0.30 -8.10 5.06
CA VAL A 68 -1.52 -7.34 5.36
C VAL A 68 -2.68 -8.23 5.83
N PRO A 69 -3.13 -9.26 5.07
CA PRO A 69 -4.20 -10.14 5.51
C PRO A 69 -3.80 -10.98 6.74
N LEU A 70 -2.53 -11.38 6.87
CA LEU A 70 -2.05 -12.08 8.06
C LEU A 70 -2.08 -11.20 9.30
N PHE A 71 -1.74 -9.92 9.17
CA PHE A 71 -1.81 -8.95 10.26
C PHE A 71 -3.26 -8.73 10.71
N VAL A 72 -4.18 -8.58 9.75
CA VAL A 72 -5.62 -8.51 10.04
C VAL A 72 -6.10 -9.80 10.72
N PHE A 73 -5.68 -10.97 10.22
CA PHE A 73 -6.04 -12.25 10.83
C PHE A 73 -5.54 -12.37 12.28
N MET A 74 -4.28 -12.03 12.53
CA MET A 74 -3.72 -12.00 13.89
C MET A 74 -4.51 -11.04 14.78
N GLY A 75 -4.79 -9.82 14.32
CA GLY A 75 -5.56 -8.84 15.08
C GLY A 75 -6.95 -9.34 15.45
N VAL A 76 -7.68 -9.91 14.48
CA VAL A 76 -9.02 -10.50 14.72
C VAL A 76 -8.94 -11.71 15.65
N MET A 77 -7.91 -12.56 15.52
CA MET A 77 -7.73 -13.69 16.42
C MET A 77 -7.44 -13.25 17.86
N LEU A 78 -6.61 -12.22 18.05
CA LEU A 78 -6.32 -11.66 19.39
C LEU A 78 -7.57 -11.00 20.01
N GLU A 79 -8.39 -10.31 19.21
CA GLU A 79 -9.67 -9.74 19.66
C GLU A 79 -10.67 -10.84 20.05
N LYS A 80 -10.85 -11.86 19.19
CA LYS A 80 -11.84 -12.93 19.40
C LYS A 80 -11.47 -13.88 20.52
N SER A 81 -10.18 -14.12 20.74
CA SER A 81 -9.70 -14.97 21.83
C SER A 81 -9.71 -14.28 23.19
N ARG A 82 -9.97 -12.96 23.25
CA ARG A 82 -9.81 -12.13 24.46
C ARG A 82 -8.42 -12.20 25.11
N LEU A 83 -7.43 -12.79 24.43
CA LEU A 83 -6.06 -12.87 24.92
C LEU A 83 -5.49 -11.47 25.21
N ALA A 84 -5.83 -10.48 24.40
CA ALA A 84 -5.41 -9.10 24.65
C ALA A 84 -5.93 -8.55 26.00
N GLU A 85 -7.18 -8.86 26.34
CA GLU A 85 -7.82 -8.43 27.59
C GLU A 85 -7.28 -9.21 28.79
N GLU A 86 -7.19 -10.54 28.70
CA GLU A 86 -6.64 -11.39 29.76
C GLU A 86 -5.17 -11.06 30.05
N LEU A 87 -4.36 -10.76 29.03
CA LEU A 87 -2.98 -10.33 29.23
C LEU A 87 -2.91 -8.98 29.94
N LEU A 88 -3.76 -8.01 29.59
CA LEU A 88 -3.82 -6.71 30.26
C LEU A 88 -4.27 -6.83 31.73
N GLU A 89 -5.30 -7.64 32.02
CA GLU A 89 -5.76 -7.89 33.38
C GLU A 89 -4.69 -8.60 34.22
N ASN A 90 -4.03 -9.61 33.65
CA ASN A 90 -2.94 -10.31 34.31
C ASN A 90 -1.74 -9.37 34.57
N MET A 91 -1.37 -8.53 33.62
CA MET A 91 -0.35 -7.50 33.83
C MET A 91 -0.76 -6.53 34.95
N ALA A 92 -2.01 -6.03 34.95
CA ALA A 92 -2.52 -5.16 36.01
C ALA A 92 -2.49 -5.85 37.39
N SER A 93 -2.74 -7.16 37.44
CA SER A 93 -2.66 -7.95 38.67
C SER A 93 -1.24 -8.02 39.24
N VAL A 94 -0.22 -8.10 38.37
CA VAL A 94 1.20 -8.12 38.74
C VAL A 94 1.65 -6.78 39.34
N PHE A 95 1.11 -5.66 38.85
CA PHE A 95 1.37 -4.33 39.44
C PHE A 95 0.58 -4.07 40.74
N GLY A 96 -0.30 -4.99 41.14
CA GLY A 96 -0.93 -5.06 42.46
C GLY A 96 -2.03 -4.03 42.73
N LYS A 97 -2.61 -4.09 43.95
CA LYS A 97 -3.74 -3.27 44.46
C LYS A 97 -3.48 -1.76 44.60
N ARG A 98 -2.38 -1.22 44.08
CA ARG A 98 -2.11 0.23 44.19
C ARG A 98 -3.12 0.99 43.33
N ARG A 99 -3.77 2.01 43.91
CA ARG A 99 -4.71 2.89 43.21
C ARG A 99 -3.99 3.50 42.00
N GLY A 100 -4.36 3.06 40.79
CA GLY A 100 -3.71 3.44 39.53
C GLY A 100 -2.98 2.31 38.78
N GLY A 101 -2.95 1.07 39.28
CA GLY A 101 -2.24 -0.06 38.65
C GLY A 101 -2.64 -0.32 37.20
N LEU A 102 -3.95 -0.28 36.88
CA LEU A 102 -4.45 -0.41 35.51
C LEU A 102 -3.92 0.68 34.57
N ALA A 103 -3.88 1.93 35.01
CA ALA A 103 -3.38 3.04 34.20
C ALA A 103 -1.87 2.94 33.96
N PHE A 104 -1.10 2.52 34.97
CA PHE A 104 0.34 2.27 34.84
C PHE A 104 0.63 1.12 33.87
N SER A 105 -0.12 0.02 33.94
CA SER A 105 0.07 -1.12 33.04
C SER A 105 -0.23 -0.75 31.58
N VAL A 106 -1.27 0.05 31.32
CA VAL A 106 -1.60 0.48 29.95
C VAL A 106 -0.52 1.40 29.37
N VAL A 107 0.05 2.34 30.15
CA VAL A 107 1.10 3.25 29.68
C VAL A 107 2.45 2.56 29.44
N LEU A 108 2.72 1.47 30.16
CA LEU A 108 4.02 0.78 30.12
C LEU A 108 4.04 -0.41 29.14
N VAL A 109 2.88 -1.05 28.93
CA VAL A 109 2.74 -2.25 28.08
C VAL A 109 1.98 -1.99 26.77
N GLY A 110 1.03 -1.06 26.77
CA GLY A 110 0.30 -0.65 25.57
C GLY A 110 1.15 0.19 24.63
#